data_AF-A0A7Y2NQT1-F1
#
_entry.id   AF-A0A7Y2NQT1-F1
#
_cell.length_a   1.000
_cell.length_b   1.000
_cell.length_c   1.000
_cell.angle_alpha   90.00
_cell.angle_beta   90.00
_cell.angle_gamma   90.00
#
_symmetry.space_group_name_H-M   'P 1'
#
loop_
_entity.id
_entity.type
_entity.pdbx_description
1 polymer ?
#
loop_
_entity_poly.entity_id
_entity_poly.type
_entity_poly.pdbx_seq_one_letter_code
_entity_poly.pdbx_strand_id
1 'polypeptide(L)'
;MLLKNRYSLLLIITSGLLLIPLIAMQFTTEVNWQLNDFLIAGALIIGTGLFIYFIKDNIKNANKRGLLILAIIILVALLWAEMAVGIFGSPIAGS
;
A
#
# COMPACT_ATOMS: atom_id res chain seq x y z
N MET A 1 -1.99 10.06 22.67
CA MET A 1 -0.64 9.49 22.86
C MET A 1 -0.14 8.71 21.63
N LEU A 2 -0.99 7.95 20.94
CA LEU A 2 -0.63 7.13 19.76
C LEU A 2 -0.11 7.90 18.53
N LEU A 3 -0.49 9.17 18.33
CA LEU A 3 -0.09 9.97 17.15
C LEU A 3 1.36 10.50 17.20
N LYS A 4 2.10 10.29 18.30
CA LYS A 4 3.45 10.85 18.48
C LYS A 4 4.55 10.05 17.75
N ASN A 5 4.28 8.79 17.40
CA ASN A 5 5.23 7.91 16.72
C ASN A 5 4.84 7.71 15.25
N ARG A 6 5.78 7.99 14.34
CA ARG A 6 5.60 7.83 12.88
C ARG A 6 5.17 6.42 12.47
N TYR A 7 5.63 5.38 13.17
CA TYR A 7 5.22 4.00 12.90
C TYR A 7 3.77 3.72 13.33
N SER A 8 3.35 4.28 14.47
CA SER A 8 1.96 4.18 14.92
C SER A 8 1.01 4.90 13.97
N LEU A 9 1.41 6.06 13.45
CA LEU A 9 0.63 6.79 12.44
C LEU A 9 0.46 5.96 11.16
N LEU A 10 1.52 5.33 10.67
CA LEU A 10 1.47 4.46 9.49
C LEU A 10 0.53 3.28 9.68
N LEU A 11 0.55 2.63 10.84
CA LEU A 11 -0.38 1.54 11.16
C LEU A 11 -1.83 2.03 11.23
N ILE A 12 -2.09 3.18 11.85
CA ILE A 12 -3.44 3.78 11.94
C ILE A 12 -3.97 4.10 10.54
N ILE A 13 -3.15 4.70 9.67
CA ILE A 13 -3.54 5.02 8.29
C ILE A 13 -3.82 3.74 7.52
N THR A 14 -2.96 2.72 7.65
CA THR A 14 -3.16 1.43 6.96
C THR A 14 -4.46 0.77 7.39
N SER A 15 -4.70 0.66 8.71
CA SER A 15 -5.94 0.09 9.22
C SER A 15 -7.15 0.91 8.78
N GLY A 16 -7.07 2.24 8.82
CA GLY A 16 -8.13 3.13 8.36
C GLY A 16 -8.47 2.94 6.87
N LEU A 17 -7.47 2.76 6.01
CA LEU A 17 -7.67 2.48 4.59
C LEU A 17 -8.30 1.11 4.35
N LEU A 18 -7.85 0.07 5.07
CA LEU A 18 -8.39 -1.28 4.95
C LEU A 18 -9.81 -1.42 5.51
N LEU A 19 -10.25 -0.52 6.39
CA LEU A 19 -11.65 -0.49 6.82
C LEU A 19 -12.61 -0.13 5.68
N ILE A 20 -12.16 0.61 4.65
CA ILE A 20 -13.01 0.98 3.52
C ILE A 20 -13.56 -0.26 2.79
N PRO A 21 -12.73 -1.18 2.27
CA PRO A 21 -13.22 -2.40 1.63
C PRO A 21 -13.97 -3.30 2.62
N LEU A 22 -13.51 -3.41 3.87
CA LEU A 22 -14.18 -4.23 4.88
C LEU A 22 -15.63 -3.79 5.13
N ILE A 23 -15.83 -2.47 5.25
CA ILE A 23 -17.15 -1.86 5.42
C ILE A 23 -17.96 -2.02 4.13
N ALA A 24 -17.37 -1.77 2.96
CA ALA A 24 -18.05 -1.90 1.67
C ALA A 24 -18.62 -3.31 1.44
N MET A 25 -17.86 -4.35 1.79
CA MET A 25 -18.30 -5.76 1.73
C MET A 25 -19.55 -6.06 2.58
N GLN A 26 -19.84 -5.24 3.60
CA GLN A 26 -21.06 -5.41 4.41
C GLN A 26 -22.32 -4.87 3.70
N PHE A 27 -22.15 -4.02 2.68
CA PHE A 27 -23.25 -3.36 1.98
C PHE A 27 -23.43 -3.83 0.53
N THR A 28 -22.39 -4.40 -0.08
CA THR A 28 -22.41 -4.82 -1.48
C THR A 28 -21.56 -6.07 -1.72
N THR A 29 -21.96 -6.88 -2.70
CA THR A 29 -21.19 -8.02 -3.20
C THR A 29 -20.18 -7.64 -4.29
N GLU A 30 -20.23 -6.40 -4.79
CA GLU A 30 -19.31 -5.90 -5.83
C GLU A 30 -17.85 -5.82 -5.32
N VAL A 31 -17.68 -5.59 -4.02
CA VAL A 31 -16.38 -5.73 -3.36
C VAL A 31 -16.37 -7.09 -2.68
N ASN A 32 -15.45 -7.96 -3.08
CA ASN A 32 -15.36 -9.32 -2.52
C ASN A 32 -13.91 -9.68 -2.17
N TRP A 33 -13.34 -8.97 -1.20
CA TRP A 33 -11.96 -9.20 -0.76
C TRP A 33 -11.89 -10.40 0.20
N GLN A 34 -11.03 -11.35 -0.12
CA GLN A 34 -10.61 -12.42 0.77
C GLN A 34 -9.61 -11.90 1.81
N LEU A 35 -9.37 -12.68 2.86
CA LEU A 35 -8.38 -12.34 3.88
C LEU A 35 -6.98 -12.05 3.28
N ASN A 36 -6.61 -12.78 2.23
CA ASN A 36 -5.35 -12.57 1.52
C ASN A 36 -5.25 -11.17 0.89
N ASP A 37 -6.35 -10.62 0.37
CA ASP A 37 -6.37 -9.28 -0.21
C ASP A 37 -6.05 -8.22 0.84
N PHE A 38 -6.64 -8.35 2.03
CA PHE A 38 -6.34 -7.47 3.16
C PHE A 38 -4.88 -7.56 3.60
N LEU A 39 -4.33 -8.79 3.66
CA LEU A 39 -2.93 -8.99 4.03
C LEU A 39 -1.98 -8.39 3.01
N ILE A 40 -2.24 -8.60 1.72
CA ILE A 40 -1.38 -8.09 0.64
C ILE A 40 -1.49 -6.57 0.52
N ALA A 41 -2.70 -6.02 0.57
CA ALA A 41 -2.92 -4.58 0.60
C ALA A 41 -2.27 -3.93 1.83
N GLY A 42 -2.43 -4.53 3.01
CA GLY A 42 -1.78 -4.09 4.23
C GLY A 42 -0.25 -4.10 4.11
N ALA A 43 0.32 -5.18 3.59
CA ALA A 43 1.75 -5.31 3.37
C ALA A 43 2.28 -4.28 2.36
N LEU A 44 1.55 -4.02 1.28
CA LEU A 44 1.91 -3.01 0.28
C LEU A 44 1.89 -1.60 0.87
N ILE A 45 0.84 -1.23 1.60
CA ILE A 45 0.72 0.11 2.21
C ILE A 45 1.80 0.31 3.28
N ILE A 46 1.97 -0.66 4.18
CA ILE A 46 2.98 -0.61 5.25
C ILE A 46 4.38 -0.57 4.65
N GLY A 47 4.69 -1.47 3.72
CA GLY A 47 5.97 -1.54 3.03
C GLY A 47 6.31 -0.22 2.33
N THR A 48 5.35 0.35 1.60
CA THR A 48 5.50 1.66 0.94
C THR A 48 5.84 2.75 1.96
N GLY A 49 5.08 2.84 3.06
CA GLY A 49 5.33 3.84 4.09
C GLY A 49 6.70 3.68 4.77
N LEU A 50 7.13 2.44 5.02
CA LEU A 50 8.46 2.12 5.55
C LEU A 50 9.57 2.55 4.60
N PHE A 51 9.46 2.24 3.30
CA PHE A 51 10.44 2.68 2.31
C PHE A 51 10.49 4.20 2.19
N ILE A 52 9.35 4.89 2.23
CA ILE A 52 9.31 6.35 2.21
C ILE A 52 10.02 6.92 3.45
N TYR A 53 9.79 6.38 4.64
CA TYR A 53 10.52 6.79 5.85
C TYR A 53 12.02 6.52 5.72
N PHE A 54 12.40 5.35 5.22
CA PHE A 54 13.79 5.01 4.98
C PHE A 54 14.47 6.01 4.03
N ILE A 55 13.84 6.34 2.90
CA ILE A 55 14.39 7.32 1.94
C ILE A 55 14.48 8.69 2.59
N LYS A 56 13.46 9.13 3.34
CA LYS A 56 13.47 10.44 3.99
C LYS A 56 14.61 10.57 5.01
N ASP A 57 14.90 9.51 5.75
CA ASP A 57 15.94 9.50 6.78
C ASP A 57 17.35 9.39 6.19
N ASN A 58 17.52 8.70 5.05
CA ASN A 58 18.84 8.37 4.49
C ASN A 58 19.25 9.22 3.28
N ILE A 59 18.29 9.76 2.51
CA ILE A 59 18.57 10.50 1.26
C ILE A 59 18.43 12.01 1.51
N LYS A 60 19.58 12.68 1.65
CA LYS A 60 19.66 14.13 1.89
C LYS A 60 19.28 14.99 0.68
N ASN A 61 19.55 14.50 -0.53
CA ASN A 61 19.26 15.26 -1.75
C ASN A 61 17.76 15.18 -2.08
N ALA A 62 17.09 16.34 -2.04
CA ALA A 62 15.65 16.45 -2.24
C ALA A 62 15.18 15.92 -3.60
N ASN A 63 15.94 16.17 -4.68
CA ASN A 63 15.59 15.73 -6.03
C ASN A 63 15.69 14.21 -6.14
N LYS A 64 16.78 13.60 -5.63
CA LYS A 64 16.94 12.14 -5.59
C LYS A 64 15.86 11.48 -4.75
N ARG A 65 15.52 12.08 -3.60
CA ARG A 65 14.43 11.60 -2.74
C ARG A 65 13.09 11.59 -3.46
N GLY A 66 12.74 12.69 -4.14
CA GLY A 66 11.49 12.78 -4.90
C GLY A 66 11.40 11.71 -5.99
N LEU A 67 12.49 11.51 -6.74
CA LEU A 67 12.55 10.52 -7.80
C LEU A 67 12.41 9.08 -7.27
N LEU A 68 13.05 8.75 -6.15
CA LEU A 68 12.91 7.43 -5.51
C LEU A 68 11.50 7.18 -4.97
N ILE A 69 10.89 8.19 -4.33
CA ILE A 69 9.51 8.07 -3.85
C ILE A 69 8.55 7.86 -5.04
N LEU A 70 8.72 8.62 -6.13
CA LEU A 70 7.91 8.46 -7.33
C LEU A 70 8.08 7.06 -7.94
N ALA A 71 9.31 6.56 -8.03
CA ALA A 71 9.58 5.21 -8.53
C ALA A 71 8.90 4.12 -7.69
N ILE A 72 8.91 4.25 -6.36
CA ILE A 72 8.20 3.32 -5.47
C ILE A 72 6.69 3.38 -5.69
N ILE A 73 6.12 4.59 -5.80
CA ILE A 73 4.68 4.74 -6.03
C ILE A 73 4.28 4.06 -7.34
N ILE A 74 5.05 4.26 -8.41
CA ILE A 74 4.81 3.60 -9.70
C ILE A 74 4.90 2.08 -9.54
N LEU A 75 5.94 1.57 -8.89
CA LEU A 75 6.14 0.14 -8.70
C LEU A 75 4.99 -0.49 -7.92
N VAL A 76 4.55 0.14 -6.83
CA VAL A 76 3.42 -0.32 -6.02
C VAL A 76 2.12 -0.27 -6.81
N ALA A 77 1.89 0.78 -7.60
CA ALA A 77 0.72 0.87 -8.47
C ALA A 77 0.72 -0.22 -9.55
N LEU A 78 1.88 -0.54 -10.14
CA LEU A 78 2.01 -1.64 -11.10
C LEU A 78 1.78 -3.01 -10.46
N LEU A 79 2.32 -3.25 -9.26
CA LEU A 79 2.05 -4.48 -8.51
C LEU A 79 0.57 -4.62 -8.19
N TRP A 80 -0.06 -3.55 -7.72
CA TRP A 80 -1.49 -3.54 -7.42
C TRP A 80 -2.32 -3.81 -8.68
N ALA A 81 -1.99 -3.14 -9.79
CA ALA A 81 -2.71 -3.31 -11.06
C ALA A 81 -2.51 -4.70 -11.65
N GLU A 82 -1.33 -5.30 -11.49
CA GLU A 82 -1.08 -6.68 -11.89
C GLU A 82 -1.94 -7.65 -11.09
N MET A 83 -1.97 -7.49 -9.76
CA MET A 83 -2.78 -8.36 -8.91
C MET A 83 -4.29 -8.18 -9.16
N ALA A 84 -4.75 -6.94 -9.36
CA ALA A 84 -6.16 -6.64 -9.53
C ALA A 84 -6.69 -6.94 -10.94
N VAL A 85 -5.89 -6.65 -11.98
CA VAL A 85 -6.34 -6.67 -13.38
C VAL A 85 -5.51 -7.63 -14.25
N GLY A 86 -4.27 -7.93 -13.87
CA GLY A 86 -3.43 -8.87 -14.62
C GLY A 86 -2.87 -8.31 -15.93
N ILE A 87 -2.45 -7.04 -15.93
CA ILE A 87 -2.00 -6.30 -17.13
C ILE A 87 -0.85 -7.03 -17.86
N PHE A 88 0.03 -7.70 -17.13
CA PHE A 88 1.22 -8.35 -17.66
C PHE A 88 1.05 -9.86 -17.86
N GLY A 89 -0.06 -10.45 -17.42
CA GLY A 89 -0.31 -11.89 -17.53
C GLY A 89 0.70 -12.74 -16.74
N SER A 90 1.23 -12.22 -15.64
CA SER A 90 2.18 -12.94 -14.80
C SER A 90 1.48 -13.98 -13.90
N PRO A 91 2.23 -14.88 -13.22
CA PRO A 91 1.63 -15.86 -12.32
C PRO A 91 0.86 -15.29 -11.12
N ILE A 92 1.02 -13.99 -10.82
CA ILE A 92 0.31 -13.28 -9.74
C ILE A 92 -0.86 -12.44 -10.26
N ALA A 93 -1.21 -12.56 -11.55
CA ALA A 93 -2.31 -11.83 -12.17
C ALA A 93 -3.68 -12.34 -11.68
N GLY A 94 -4.56 -11.41 -11.27
CA GLY A 94 -5.96 -11.71 -10.96
C GLY A 94 -6.17 -12.67 -9.79
N SER A 95 -5.23 -12.69 -8.83
CA SER A 95 -5.22 -13.56 -7.65
C SER A 95 -5.88 -12.94 -6.44
#